data_AF-A0A1A8B978-F1
#
_entry.id   AF-A0A1A8B978-F1
#
_cell.length_a   1.000
_cell.length_b   1.000
_cell.length_c   1.000
_cell.angle_alpha   90.00
_cell.angle_beta   90.00
_cell.angle_gamma   90.00
#
_symmetry.space_group_name_H-M   'P 1'
#
loop_
_entity.id
_entity.type
_entity.pdbx_description
1 polymer ?
#
loop_
_entity_poly.entity_id
_entity_poly.type
_entity_poly.pdbx_seq_one_letter_code
_entity_poly.pdbx_strand_id
1 'polypeptide(L)'
;MAEKEARNHRRESQNGSTSHAKDKSSEKATVLHKNVGLMSGISLIVGTMIGSGIFISPKSVLLYSGAVGPCLLIWTACGVLATLGALCYAELGTMITKSGGEYPYLMEAFGSLLAYLYSWTTIMVLKPSSFAIITLSFAEYASAPFYPGCTPPTLVIKCLSAAAIVIIVIVNCLSVKLASYVQNFFTAAKLVIIIVIVAAGIVLLAQGNTENLTNAFEGSSASVGAIGLAFYNGLWAYDGWNQLNFITEELKDPFRNLPLAIIIGIPLVTVCYVLVNVAYFTVMTPTELLVSPAVAVTFGDRVLYPLSWIVPLFVVFSTFGSANGSCFTAGRLAYVSGREGHMVKI
;
A
#
# COMPACT_ATOMS: atom_id res chain seq x y z
N MET A 1 63.00 51.34 -7.22
CA MET A 1 62.93 50.38 -6.08
C MET A 1 62.14 50.92 -4.87
N ALA A 2 61.41 52.04 -5.00
CA ALA A 2 60.67 52.69 -3.90
C ALA A 2 59.13 52.61 -4.01
N GLU A 3 58.58 51.86 -4.97
CA GLU A 3 57.11 51.67 -5.13
C GLU A 3 56.59 50.29 -4.67
N LYS A 4 57.48 49.37 -4.27
CA LYS A 4 57.09 48.03 -3.77
C LYS A 4 56.93 47.96 -2.25
N GLU A 5 57.46 48.90 -1.47
CA GLU A 5 57.34 48.90 0.00
C GLU A 5 56.09 49.65 0.49
N ALA A 6 55.56 50.60 -0.27
CA ALA A 6 54.32 51.32 0.07
C ALA A 6 53.03 50.48 -0.10
N ARG A 7 53.11 49.32 -0.77
CA ARG A 7 51.96 48.42 -1.00
C ARG A 7 51.78 47.36 0.08
N ASN A 8 52.79 47.08 0.90
CA ASN A 8 52.68 46.09 1.99
C ASN A 8 52.19 46.70 3.31
N HIS A 9 52.45 47.98 3.59
CA HIS A 9 51.93 48.63 4.80
C HIS A 9 50.43 49.00 4.76
N ARG A 10 49.76 48.85 3.61
CA ARG A 10 48.31 49.06 3.48
C ARG A 10 47.46 47.80 3.67
N ARG A 11 48.09 46.64 3.89
CA ARG A 11 47.38 45.35 4.06
C ARG A 11 47.26 44.85 5.50
N GLU A 12 47.90 45.52 6.46
CA GLU A 12 47.91 45.08 7.88
C GLU A 12 47.10 45.99 8.83
N SER A 13 46.38 46.99 8.33
CA SER A 13 45.70 48.00 9.15
C SER A 13 44.16 47.94 9.17
N GLN A 14 43.51 46.97 8.54
CA GLN A 14 42.04 46.83 8.58
C GLN A 14 41.62 45.37 8.69
N ASN A 15 41.58 44.86 9.92
CA ASN A 15 40.40 44.23 10.51
C ASN A 15 40.79 43.46 11.79
N GLY A 16 41.16 44.23 12.81
CA GLY A 16 40.93 43.84 14.19
C GLY A 16 39.52 44.29 14.62
N SER A 17 38.80 43.39 15.27
CA SER A 17 37.49 43.58 15.92
C SER A 17 36.24 43.48 15.04
N THR A 18 35.59 42.32 15.12
CA THR A 18 34.13 42.21 15.29
C THR A 18 33.83 40.83 15.88
N SER A 19 33.79 40.78 17.21
CA SER A 19 32.98 39.80 17.91
C SER A 19 31.52 40.19 17.67
N HIS A 20 30.74 39.33 17.00
CA HIS A 20 29.38 38.96 17.42
C HIS A 20 28.71 38.00 16.43
N ALA A 21 28.33 36.85 16.99
CA ALA A 21 27.08 36.13 16.75
C ALA A 21 26.83 35.43 15.40
N LYS A 22 26.39 34.17 15.56
CA LYS A 22 25.73 33.27 14.59
C LYS A 22 26.65 32.54 13.63
N ASP A 23 27.36 31.55 14.16
CA ASP A 23 27.38 30.26 13.46
C ASP A 23 26.20 29.44 13.99
N LYS A 24 25.00 29.74 13.44
CA LYS A 24 23.88 28.82 13.55
C LYS A 24 24.35 27.56 12.84
N SER A 25 24.46 26.48 13.60
CA SER A 25 24.49 25.12 13.07
C SER A 25 23.48 25.04 11.93
N SER A 26 23.97 25.06 10.69
CA SER A 26 23.24 24.60 9.53
C SER A 26 22.82 23.17 9.89
N GLU A 27 21.57 22.99 10.33
CA GLU A 27 20.93 21.69 10.35
C GLU A 27 21.19 21.13 8.96
N LYS A 28 22.08 20.13 8.86
CA LYS A 28 22.33 19.42 7.61
C LYS A 28 20.97 18.96 7.13
N ALA A 29 20.41 19.64 6.14
CA ALA A 29 19.18 19.21 5.50
C ALA A 29 19.42 17.77 5.07
N THR A 30 18.73 16.81 5.69
CA THR A 30 18.89 15.40 5.37
C THR A 30 18.40 15.21 3.95
N VAL A 31 19.32 15.17 3.00
CA VAL A 31 19.02 15.01 1.57
C VAL A 31 18.60 13.55 1.33
N LEU A 32 17.41 13.35 0.77
CA LEU A 32 16.95 12.03 0.36
C LEU A 32 17.69 11.57 -0.91
N HIS A 33 18.19 10.34 -0.91
CA HIS A 33 18.95 9.79 -2.04
C HIS A 33 18.01 9.12 -3.05
N LYS A 34 18.20 9.44 -4.35
CA LYS A 34 17.43 8.88 -5.48
C LYS A 34 17.80 7.42 -5.77
N ASN A 35 17.26 6.50 -4.99
CA ASN A 35 17.59 5.07 -5.07
C ASN A 35 16.51 4.21 -5.76
N VAL A 36 15.29 4.73 -5.93
CA VAL A 36 14.16 3.94 -6.44
C VAL A 36 14.06 4.08 -7.96
N GLY A 37 14.25 2.99 -8.70
CA GLY A 37 14.06 2.94 -10.16
C GLY A 37 12.63 2.54 -10.56
N LEU A 38 12.36 2.45 -11.87
CA LEU A 38 11.04 2.06 -12.41
C LEU A 38 10.54 0.71 -11.87
N MET A 39 11.37 -0.35 -11.93
CA MET A 39 10.98 -1.69 -11.45
C MET A 39 10.70 -1.71 -9.96
N SER A 40 11.51 -1.01 -9.17
CA SER A 40 11.26 -0.83 -7.73
C SER A 40 9.98 -0.04 -7.48
N GLY A 41 9.66 0.95 -8.32
CA GLY A 41 8.42 1.72 -8.26
C GLY A 41 7.18 0.87 -8.54
N ILE A 42 7.20 0.07 -9.63
CA ILE A 42 6.14 -0.90 -9.94
C ILE A 42 5.99 -1.91 -8.80
N SER A 43 7.10 -2.47 -8.32
CA SER A 43 7.11 -3.41 -7.21
C SER A 43 6.56 -2.81 -5.91
N LEU A 44 6.77 -1.51 -5.66
CA LEU A 44 6.19 -0.83 -4.51
C LEU A 44 4.68 -0.70 -4.66
N ILE A 45 4.18 -0.17 -5.79
CA ILE A 45 2.73 -0.04 -6.05
C ILE A 45 2.04 -1.39 -5.94
N VAL A 46 2.52 -2.38 -6.70
CA VAL A 46 1.93 -3.72 -6.73
C VAL A 46 2.05 -4.38 -5.36
N GLY A 47 3.20 -4.25 -4.69
CA GLY A 47 3.46 -4.84 -3.38
C GLY A 47 2.65 -4.22 -2.24
N THR A 48 2.31 -2.93 -2.31
CA THR A 48 1.47 -2.26 -1.31
C THR A 48 -0.01 -2.52 -1.56
N MET A 49 -0.46 -2.42 -2.82
CA MET A 49 -1.87 -2.65 -3.19
C MET A 49 -2.27 -4.10 -2.98
N ILE A 50 -1.51 -5.06 -3.54
CA ILE A 50 -1.75 -6.48 -3.32
C ILE A 50 -1.39 -6.81 -1.88
N GLY A 51 -2.37 -6.75 -0.99
CA GLY A 51 -2.20 -6.99 0.44
C GLY A 51 -3.28 -7.89 0.99
N SER A 52 -3.83 -7.51 2.14
CA SER A 52 -4.96 -8.22 2.75
C SER A 52 -6.28 -8.01 2.00
N GLY A 53 -6.41 -6.90 1.26
CA GLY A 53 -7.67 -6.50 0.64
C GLY A 53 -8.28 -7.57 -0.27
N ILE A 54 -7.50 -8.17 -1.17
CA ILE A 54 -8.01 -9.23 -2.07
C ILE A 54 -8.43 -10.51 -1.35
N PHE A 55 -8.00 -10.71 -0.11
CA PHE A 55 -8.31 -11.90 0.69
C PHE A 55 -9.50 -11.68 1.66
N ILE A 56 -9.90 -10.43 1.89
CA ILE A 56 -11.01 -10.08 2.80
C ILE A 56 -12.18 -9.46 2.05
N SER A 57 -11.90 -8.49 1.18
CA SER A 57 -12.91 -7.73 0.47
C SER A 57 -13.87 -8.56 -0.40
N PRO A 58 -13.49 -9.71 -1.01
CA PRO A 58 -14.44 -10.48 -1.83
C PRO A 58 -15.75 -10.80 -1.13
N LYS A 59 -15.70 -11.16 0.15
CA LYS A 59 -16.88 -11.46 0.98
C LYS A 59 -17.78 -10.23 1.15
N SER A 60 -17.21 -9.10 1.55
CA SER A 60 -17.97 -7.87 1.75
C SER A 60 -18.51 -7.30 0.45
N VAL A 61 -17.71 -7.30 -0.63
CA VAL A 61 -18.14 -6.80 -1.94
C VAL A 61 -19.30 -7.64 -2.45
N LEU A 62 -19.22 -8.97 -2.37
CA LEU A 62 -20.32 -9.87 -2.76
C LEU A 62 -21.57 -9.67 -1.90
N LEU A 63 -21.40 -9.53 -0.57
CA LEU A 63 -22.52 -9.30 0.36
C LEU A 63 -23.33 -8.07 -0.02
N TYR A 64 -22.64 -6.97 -0.34
CA TYR A 64 -23.29 -5.70 -0.65
C TYR A 64 -23.72 -5.56 -2.11
N SER A 65 -23.05 -6.23 -3.05
CA SER A 65 -23.43 -6.26 -4.46
C SER A 65 -24.63 -7.20 -4.72
N GLY A 66 -24.85 -8.18 -3.85
CA GLY A 66 -25.96 -9.13 -3.89
C GLY A 66 -25.79 -10.28 -4.88
N ALA A 67 -25.05 -10.05 -5.97
CA ALA A 67 -24.82 -11.04 -7.03
C ALA A 67 -23.38 -11.00 -7.57
N VAL A 68 -23.01 -12.06 -8.30
CA VAL A 68 -21.66 -12.31 -8.83
C VAL A 68 -21.26 -11.29 -9.91
N GLY A 69 -22.16 -11.00 -10.85
CA GLY A 69 -21.95 -10.07 -11.95
C GLY A 69 -21.64 -8.65 -11.45
N PRO A 70 -22.51 -8.04 -10.62
CA PRO A 70 -22.24 -6.76 -10.00
C PRO A 70 -20.97 -6.75 -9.14
N CYS A 71 -20.64 -7.86 -8.44
CA CYS A 71 -19.39 -7.99 -7.68
C CYS A 71 -18.17 -7.78 -8.59
N LEU A 72 -18.10 -8.50 -9.72
CA LEU A 72 -17.00 -8.39 -10.68
C LEU A 72 -16.94 -7.01 -11.37
N LEU A 73 -18.09 -6.41 -11.66
CA LEU A 73 -18.16 -5.04 -12.18
C LEU A 73 -17.60 -4.02 -11.18
N ILE A 74 -17.92 -4.16 -9.89
CA ILE A 74 -17.41 -3.27 -8.83
C ILE A 74 -15.89 -3.42 -8.71
N TRP A 75 -15.35 -4.64 -8.73
CA TRP A 75 -13.89 -4.85 -8.74
C TRP A 75 -13.20 -4.16 -9.91
N THR A 76 -13.80 -4.24 -11.11
CA THR A 76 -13.29 -3.57 -12.31
C THR A 76 -13.39 -2.05 -12.19
N ALA A 77 -14.54 -1.54 -11.74
CA ALA A 77 -14.79 -0.11 -11.57
C ALA A 77 -13.85 0.50 -10.53
N CYS A 78 -13.58 -0.17 -9.41
CA CYS A 78 -12.60 0.25 -8.42
C CYS A 78 -11.19 0.38 -9.02
N GLY A 79 -10.77 -0.56 -9.87
CA GLY A 79 -9.47 -0.50 -10.55
C GLY A 79 -9.35 0.65 -11.56
N VAL A 80 -10.43 0.92 -12.30
CA VAL A 80 -10.51 2.09 -13.20
C VAL A 80 -10.43 3.39 -12.39
N LEU A 81 -11.20 3.50 -11.30
CA LEU A 81 -11.18 4.68 -10.42
C LEU A 81 -9.80 4.89 -9.80
N ALA A 82 -9.15 3.83 -9.32
CA ALA A 82 -7.79 3.90 -8.79
C ALA A 82 -6.78 4.36 -9.85
N THR A 83 -6.91 3.88 -11.10
CA THR A 83 -6.03 4.30 -12.20
C THR A 83 -6.23 5.78 -12.54
N LEU A 84 -7.48 6.24 -12.65
CA LEU A 84 -7.79 7.65 -12.92
C LEU A 84 -7.31 8.56 -11.79
N GLY A 85 -7.56 8.19 -10.54
CA GLY A 85 -7.08 8.93 -9.37
C GLY A 85 -5.54 9.00 -9.32
N ALA A 86 -4.87 7.89 -9.59
CA ALA A 86 -3.42 7.84 -9.63
C ALA A 86 -2.81 8.68 -10.75
N LEU A 87 -3.45 8.78 -11.93
CA LEU A 87 -3.00 9.65 -13.01
C LEU A 87 -3.07 11.13 -12.64
N CYS A 88 -4.15 11.57 -11.98
CA CYS A 88 -4.24 12.94 -11.43
C CYS A 88 -3.10 13.19 -10.42
N TYR A 89 -2.77 12.19 -9.61
CA TYR A 89 -1.66 12.27 -8.66
C TYR A 89 -0.28 12.20 -9.33
N ALA A 90 -0.16 11.55 -10.47
CA ALA A 90 1.08 11.54 -11.25
C ALA A 90 1.40 12.95 -11.78
N GLU A 91 0.38 13.67 -12.25
CA GLU A 91 0.52 15.07 -12.65
C GLU A 91 0.98 15.93 -11.46
N LEU A 92 0.29 15.85 -10.31
CA LEU A 92 0.69 16.58 -9.10
C LEU A 92 2.09 16.20 -8.61
N GLY A 93 2.45 14.91 -8.64
CA GLY A 93 3.75 14.41 -8.19
C GLY A 93 4.90 14.75 -9.12
N THR A 94 4.63 15.06 -10.38
CA THR A 94 5.62 15.58 -11.34
C THR A 94 5.69 17.10 -11.33
N MET A 95 4.61 17.80 -10.98
CA MET A 95 4.58 19.25 -10.82
C MET A 95 5.23 19.71 -9.51
N ILE A 96 4.89 19.04 -8.40
CA ILE A 96 5.39 19.31 -7.05
C ILE A 96 6.23 18.10 -6.62
N THR A 97 7.51 18.10 -7.02
CA THR A 97 8.45 17.00 -6.72
C THR A 97 8.98 17.07 -5.29
N LYS A 98 8.08 17.13 -4.32
CA LYS A 98 8.37 17.07 -2.88
C LYS A 98 7.86 15.75 -2.33
N SER A 99 8.60 15.17 -1.38
CA SER A 99 8.15 13.98 -0.66
C SER A 99 7.04 14.33 0.34
N GLY A 100 6.27 13.34 0.77
CA GLY A 100 5.19 13.53 1.77
C GLY A 100 3.76 13.31 1.25
N GLY A 101 3.59 12.84 0.00
CA GLY A 101 2.28 12.46 -0.53
C GLY A 101 1.40 13.67 -0.81
N GLU A 102 0.17 13.65 -0.31
CA GLU A 102 -0.82 14.72 -0.49
C GLU A 102 -0.46 16.01 0.26
N TYR A 103 0.34 15.91 1.32
CA TYR A 103 0.69 17.04 2.19
C TYR A 103 1.28 18.24 1.41
N PRO A 104 2.34 18.08 0.59
CA PRO A 104 2.86 19.19 -0.22
C PRO A 104 1.86 19.72 -1.25
N TYR A 105 0.96 18.89 -1.78
CA TYR A 105 -0.07 19.34 -2.75
C TYR A 105 -1.09 20.23 -2.08
N LEU A 106 -1.56 19.84 -0.89
CA LEU A 106 -2.49 20.63 -0.09
C LEU A 106 -1.84 21.91 0.44
N MET A 107 -0.55 21.86 0.79
CA MET A 107 0.20 23.04 1.21
C MET A 107 0.24 24.08 0.08
N GLU A 108 0.56 23.67 -1.15
CA GLU A 108 0.67 24.58 -2.29
C GLU A 108 -0.69 25.11 -2.74
N ALA A 109 -1.74 24.28 -2.74
CA ALA A 109 -3.05 24.65 -3.24
C ALA A 109 -3.92 25.43 -2.23
N PHE A 110 -3.86 25.07 -0.94
CA PHE A 110 -4.79 25.56 0.08
C PHE A 110 -4.12 26.13 1.34
N GLY A 111 -2.79 26.04 1.43
CA GLY A 111 -2.01 26.58 2.54
C GLY A 111 -1.95 25.66 3.78
N SER A 112 -1.49 26.25 4.88
CA SER A 112 -1.03 25.51 6.06
C SER A 112 -2.13 24.75 6.81
N LEU A 113 -3.33 25.32 6.95
CA LEU A 113 -4.41 24.73 7.74
C LEU A 113 -4.87 23.37 7.18
N LEU A 114 -5.14 23.29 5.87
CA LEU A 114 -5.60 22.02 5.27
C LEU A 114 -4.46 21.00 5.20
N ALA A 115 -3.22 21.44 4.95
CA ALA A 115 -2.06 20.56 5.00
C ALA A 115 -1.87 19.98 6.42
N TYR A 116 -2.02 20.80 7.46
CA TYR A 116 -1.98 20.36 8.85
C TYR A 116 -3.08 19.34 9.15
N LEU A 117 -4.35 19.65 8.82
CA LEU A 117 -5.49 18.75 9.07
C LEU A 117 -5.31 17.39 8.37
N TYR A 118 -4.81 17.39 7.14
CA TYR A 118 -4.46 16.16 6.44
C TYR A 118 -3.35 15.38 7.16
N SER A 119 -2.27 16.04 7.57
CA SER A 119 -1.16 15.38 8.26
C SER A 119 -1.60 14.76 9.59
N TRP A 120 -2.39 15.50 10.38
CA TRP A 120 -2.95 15.05 11.65
C TRP A 120 -3.85 13.82 11.45
N THR A 121 -4.82 13.92 10.55
CA THR A 121 -5.77 12.82 10.28
C THR A 121 -5.05 11.59 9.76
N THR A 122 -4.04 11.77 8.91
CA THR A 122 -3.30 10.66 8.31
C THR A 122 -2.45 9.92 9.33
N ILE A 123 -1.75 10.65 10.18
CA ILE A 123 -0.84 10.08 11.20
C ILE A 123 -1.63 9.48 12.37
N MET A 124 -2.69 10.14 12.82
CA MET A 124 -3.46 9.71 14.00
C MET A 124 -4.54 8.67 13.69
N VAL A 125 -5.13 8.70 12.49
CA VAL A 125 -6.30 7.88 12.16
C VAL A 125 -6.00 6.91 11.02
N LEU A 126 -5.66 7.40 9.83
CA LEU A 126 -5.58 6.56 8.63
C LEU A 126 -4.46 5.52 8.73
N LYS A 127 -3.21 5.93 8.93
CA LYS A 127 -2.06 5.00 8.93
C LYS A 127 -2.16 3.94 10.06
N PRO A 128 -2.50 4.28 11.31
CA PRO A 128 -2.68 3.27 12.37
C PRO A 128 -3.84 2.31 12.08
N SER A 129 -4.98 2.82 11.58
CA SER A 129 -6.14 1.98 11.27
C SER A 129 -5.83 1.00 10.12
N SER A 130 -5.21 1.47 9.04
CA SER A 130 -4.80 0.60 7.93
C SER A 130 -3.82 -0.48 8.40
N PHE A 131 -2.85 -0.11 9.25
CA PHE A 131 -1.87 -1.07 9.77
C PHE A 131 -2.53 -2.13 10.68
N ALA A 132 -3.51 -1.73 11.49
CA ALA A 132 -4.29 -2.65 12.31
C ALA A 132 -5.13 -3.61 11.46
N ILE A 133 -5.84 -3.12 10.43
CA ILE A 133 -6.65 -3.97 9.55
C ILE A 133 -5.77 -5.01 8.85
N ILE A 134 -4.64 -4.61 8.28
CA ILE A 134 -3.74 -5.54 7.56
C ILE A 134 -3.18 -6.61 8.51
N THR A 135 -2.78 -6.24 9.73
CA THR A 135 -2.21 -7.20 10.69
C THR A 135 -3.24 -8.08 11.38
N LEU A 136 -4.50 -7.63 11.52
CA LEU A 136 -5.61 -8.50 11.90
C LEU A 136 -5.89 -9.54 10.80
N SER A 137 -5.85 -9.12 9.53
CA SER A 137 -5.98 -10.01 8.38
C SER A 137 -4.89 -11.09 8.38
N PHE A 138 -3.64 -10.68 8.61
CA PHE A 138 -2.51 -11.60 8.79
C PHE A 138 -2.82 -12.65 9.87
N ALA A 139 -3.32 -12.21 11.03
CA ALA A 139 -3.57 -13.07 12.16
C ALA A 139 -4.74 -14.04 11.93
N GLU A 140 -5.81 -13.61 11.25
CA GLU A 140 -6.92 -14.46 10.83
C GLU A 140 -6.43 -15.60 9.93
N TYR A 141 -5.66 -15.27 8.89
CA TYR A 141 -5.11 -16.27 7.96
C TYR A 141 -4.02 -17.15 8.57
N ALA A 142 -3.21 -16.62 9.48
CA ALA A 142 -2.18 -17.39 10.19
C ALA A 142 -2.79 -18.39 11.18
N SER A 143 -3.93 -18.05 11.79
CA SER A 143 -4.58 -18.90 12.79
C SER A 143 -5.59 -19.87 12.19
N ALA A 144 -6.24 -19.54 11.07
CA ALA A 144 -7.29 -20.36 10.45
C ALA A 144 -6.93 -21.86 10.28
N PRO A 145 -5.72 -22.26 9.84
CA PRO A 145 -5.38 -23.68 9.67
C PRO A 145 -5.38 -24.49 10.98
N PHE A 146 -5.22 -23.83 12.13
CA PHE A 146 -5.21 -24.47 13.45
C PHE A 146 -6.61 -24.60 14.07
N TYR A 147 -7.63 -24.03 13.42
CA TYR A 147 -9.03 -24.08 13.85
C TYR A 147 -9.94 -24.55 12.71
N PRO A 148 -9.75 -25.77 12.15
CA PRO A 148 -10.56 -26.25 11.04
C PRO A 148 -12.03 -26.34 11.44
N GLY A 149 -12.90 -25.69 10.65
CA GLY A 149 -14.36 -25.66 10.90
C GLY A 149 -14.81 -24.77 12.06
N CYS A 150 -13.92 -23.99 12.67
CA CYS A 150 -14.22 -23.06 13.76
C CYS A 150 -13.60 -21.69 13.50
N THR A 151 -14.13 -20.65 14.13
CA THR A 151 -13.50 -19.33 14.12
C THR A 151 -12.39 -19.27 15.19
N PRO A 152 -11.17 -18.81 14.85
CA PRO A 152 -10.12 -18.64 15.84
C PRO A 152 -10.55 -17.65 16.95
N PRO A 153 -10.19 -17.89 18.22
CA PRO A 153 -10.55 -16.98 19.31
C PRO A 153 -10.00 -15.57 19.08
N THR A 154 -10.81 -14.55 19.38
CA THR A 154 -10.44 -13.14 19.19
C THR A 154 -9.15 -12.75 19.91
N LEU A 155 -8.88 -13.36 21.07
CA LEU A 155 -7.63 -13.13 21.81
C LEU A 155 -6.40 -13.57 21.01
N VAL A 156 -6.47 -14.75 20.37
CA VAL A 156 -5.37 -15.29 19.55
C VAL A 156 -5.10 -14.37 18.35
N ILE A 157 -6.15 -13.95 17.66
CA ILE A 157 -6.05 -13.03 16.51
C ILE A 157 -5.40 -11.71 16.95
N LYS A 158 -5.86 -11.11 18.05
CA LYS A 158 -5.32 -9.84 18.57
C LYS A 158 -3.85 -9.97 19.01
N CYS A 159 -3.48 -11.05 19.70
CA CYS A 159 -2.10 -11.26 20.14
C CYS A 159 -1.16 -11.48 18.95
N LEU A 160 -1.56 -12.26 17.94
CA LEU A 160 -0.77 -12.47 16.72
C LEU A 160 -0.63 -11.18 15.90
N SER A 161 -1.70 -10.40 15.77
CA SER A 161 -1.67 -9.08 15.11
C SER A 161 -0.72 -8.12 15.83
N ALA A 162 -0.80 -8.02 17.17
CA ALA A 162 0.10 -7.20 17.96
C ALA A 162 1.58 -7.65 17.83
N ALA A 163 1.83 -8.95 17.84
CA ALA A 163 3.17 -9.49 17.62
C ALA A 163 3.71 -9.13 16.22
N ALA A 164 2.87 -9.24 15.18
CA ALA A 164 3.23 -8.85 13.82
C ALA A 164 3.58 -7.37 13.71
N ILE A 165 2.78 -6.49 14.33
CA ILE A 165 3.05 -5.04 14.42
C ILE A 165 4.44 -4.79 15.03
N VAL A 166 4.70 -5.39 16.20
CA VAL A 166 5.97 -5.19 16.92
C VAL A 166 7.17 -5.66 16.07
N ILE A 167 7.06 -6.84 15.44
CA ILE A 167 8.13 -7.38 14.58
C ILE A 167 8.38 -6.46 13.39
N ILE A 168 7.34 -6.02 12.69
CA ILE A 168 7.47 -5.14 11.52
C ILE A 168 8.11 -3.81 11.92
N VAL A 169 7.68 -3.22 13.03
CA VAL A 169 8.24 -1.96 13.53
C VAL A 169 9.72 -2.15 13.89
N ILE A 170 10.07 -3.21 14.62
CA ILE A 170 11.47 -3.51 14.97
C ILE A 170 12.34 -3.64 13.70
N VAL A 171 11.88 -4.41 12.70
CA VAL A 171 12.62 -4.58 11.44
C VAL A 171 12.84 -3.24 10.72
N ASN A 172 11.82 -2.40 10.66
CA ASN A 172 11.90 -1.08 10.01
C ASN A 172 12.77 -0.09 10.80
N CYS A 173 12.79 -0.17 12.13
CA CYS A 173 13.65 0.66 12.98
C CYS A 173 15.11 0.22 12.96
N LEU A 174 15.39 -1.08 12.79
CA LEU A 174 16.76 -1.61 12.80
C LEU A 174 17.52 -1.33 11.49
N SER A 175 16.90 -1.54 10.33
CA SER A 175 17.57 -1.35 9.04
C SER A 175 16.62 -1.15 7.87
N VAL A 176 16.75 0.01 7.23
CA VAL A 176 16.05 0.35 5.98
C VAL A 176 16.39 -0.65 4.86
N LYS A 177 17.64 -1.12 4.79
CA LYS A 177 18.06 -2.12 3.78
C LYS A 177 17.36 -3.45 4.03
N LEU A 178 17.29 -3.89 5.29
CA LEU A 178 16.60 -5.12 5.66
C LEU A 178 15.10 -5.03 5.32
N ALA A 179 14.44 -3.93 5.69
CA ALA A 179 13.03 -3.70 5.36
C ALA A 179 12.77 -3.75 3.84
N SER A 180 13.69 -3.24 3.02
CA SER A 180 13.60 -3.31 1.55
C SER A 180 13.80 -4.74 1.01
N TYR A 181 14.77 -5.50 1.53
CA TYR A 181 14.96 -6.91 1.13
C TYR A 181 13.74 -7.77 1.50
N VAL A 182 13.23 -7.59 2.71
CA VAL A 182 12.01 -8.23 3.21
C VAL A 182 10.81 -7.90 2.32
N GLN A 183 10.66 -6.63 1.92
CA GLN A 183 9.62 -6.21 0.98
C GLN A 183 9.70 -6.95 -0.35
N ASN A 184 10.88 -6.99 -0.97
CA ASN A 184 11.07 -7.63 -2.28
C ASN A 184 10.76 -9.12 -2.24
N PHE A 185 11.19 -9.82 -1.18
CA PHE A 185 10.86 -11.22 -0.96
C PHE A 185 9.34 -11.44 -0.87
N PHE A 186 8.65 -10.67 -0.03
CA PHE A 186 7.20 -10.82 0.13
C PHE A 186 6.39 -10.39 -1.09
N THR A 187 6.87 -9.42 -1.88
CA THR A 187 6.26 -9.07 -3.17
C THR A 187 6.40 -10.21 -4.18
N ALA A 188 7.56 -10.86 -4.26
CA ALA A 188 7.71 -12.03 -5.12
C ALA A 188 6.78 -13.17 -4.67
N ALA A 189 6.76 -13.45 -3.36
CA ALA A 189 5.92 -14.51 -2.78
C ALA A 189 4.43 -14.30 -3.06
N LYS A 190 3.89 -13.08 -2.91
CA LYS A 190 2.47 -12.82 -3.14
C LYS A 190 2.06 -12.91 -4.62
N LEU A 191 2.96 -12.59 -5.55
CA LEU A 191 2.67 -12.74 -6.98
C LEU A 191 2.56 -14.22 -7.37
N VAL A 192 3.38 -15.09 -6.76
CA VAL A 192 3.32 -16.54 -7.00
C VAL A 192 1.95 -17.10 -6.64
N ILE A 193 1.41 -16.79 -5.45
CA ILE A 193 0.12 -17.36 -5.04
C ILE A 193 -1.04 -16.85 -5.89
N ILE A 194 -1.00 -15.59 -6.33
CA ILE A 194 -2.02 -15.05 -7.24
C ILE A 194 -1.97 -15.78 -8.57
N ILE A 195 -0.77 -16.01 -9.13
CA ILE A 195 -0.63 -16.79 -10.36
C ILE A 195 -1.18 -18.20 -10.19
N VAL A 196 -0.91 -18.86 -9.05
CA VAL A 196 -1.45 -20.19 -8.75
C VAL A 196 -2.98 -20.20 -8.71
N ILE A 197 -3.60 -19.26 -7.98
CA ILE A 197 -5.07 -19.15 -7.88
C ILE A 197 -5.69 -18.89 -9.25
N VAL A 198 -5.12 -17.95 -10.01
CA VAL A 198 -5.61 -17.58 -11.35
C VAL A 198 -5.47 -18.74 -12.32
N ALA A 199 -4.30 -19.40 -12.37
CA ALA A 199 -4.07 -20.54 -13.26
C ALA A 199 -5.04 -21.69 -12.95
N ALA A 200 -5.22 -22.01 -11.67
CA ALA A 200 -6.17 -23.03 -11.25
C ALA A 200 -7.62 -22.66 -11.61
N GLY A 201 -8.02 -21.41 -11.40
CA GLY A 201 -9.34 -20.90 -11.83
C GLY A 201 -9.57 -21.01 -13.34
N ILE A 202 -8.56 -20.69 -14.16
CA ILE A 202 -8.65 -20.82 -15.63
C ILE A 202 -8.84 -22.29 -16.03
N VAL A 203 -8.10 -23.22 -15.41
CA VAL A 203 -8.24 -24.66 -15.68
C VAL A 203 -9.65 -25.15 -15.32
N LEU A 204 -10.18 -24.76 -14.16
CA LEU A 204 -11.54 -25.15 -13.75
C LEU A 204 -12.62 -24.55 -14.64
N LEU A 205 -12.42 -23.31 -15.11
CA LEU A 205 -13.31 -22.68 -16.07
C LEU A 205 -13.30 -23.46 -17.40
N ALA A 206 -12.13 -23.88 -17.87
CA ALA A 206 -11.99 -24.69 -19.09
C ALA A 206 -12.58 -26.10 -18.95
N GLN A 207 -12.67 -26.64 -17.73
CA GLN A 207 -13.35 -27.91 -17.43
C GLN A 207 -14.88 -27.79 -17.38
N GLY A 208 -15.43 -26.57 -17.46
CA GLY A 208 -16.87 -26.32 -17.49
C GLY A 208 -17.49 -25.90 -16.16
N ASN A 209 -16.71 -25.56 -15.14
CA ASN A 209 -17.22 -25.09 -13.84
C ASN A 209 -17.70 -23.63 -13.91
N THR A 210 -18.75 -23.37 -14.69
CA THR A 210 -19.27 -22.03 -14.99
C THR A 210 -20.64 -21.76 -14.35
N GLU A 211 -21.18 -22.69 -13.56
CA GLU A 211 -22.55 -22.63 -13.03
C GLU A 211 -22.85 -21.31 -12.28
N ASN A 212 -21.90 -20.85 -11.45
CA ASN A 212 -22.05 -19.60 -10.69
C ASN A 212 -21.98 -18.33 -11.57
N LEU A 213 -21.58 -18.45 -12.84
CA LEU A 213 -21.45 -17.34 -13.79
C LEU A 213 -22.65 -17.25 -14.76
N THR A 214 -23.49 -18.28 -14.85
CA THR A 214 -24.59 -18.35 -15.83
C THR A 214 -25.70 -17.34 -15.53
N ASN A 215 -26.17 -17.27 -14.28
CA ASN A 215 -27.18 -16.30 -13.81
C ASN A 215 -26.54 -15.22 -12.93
N ALA A 216 -25.40 -14.67 -13.37
CA ALA A 216 -24.54 -13.84 -12.53
C ALA A 216 -25.21 -12.57 -11.96
N PHE A 217 -26.31 -12.09 -12.55
CA PHE A 217 -27.01 -10.87 -12.11
C PHE A 217 -28.28 -11.15 -11.28
N GLU A 218 -28.62 -12.41 -11.05
CA GLU A 218 -29.77 -12.77 -10.22
C GLU A 218 -29.49 -12.42 -8.74
N GLY A 219 -30.42 -11.71 -8.09
CA GLY A 219 -30.23 -11.23 -6.71
C GLY A 219 -29.41 -9.95 -6.56
N SER A 220 -29.17 -9.22 -7.65
CA SER A 220 -28.43 -7.94 -7.63
C SER A 220 -29.04 -6.93 -6.66
N SER A 221 -28.21 -6.26 -5.88
CA SER A 221 -28.65 -5.16 -5.03
C SER A 221 -28.92 -3.90 -5.85
N ALA A 222 -30.12 -3.33 -5.72
CA ALA A 222 -30.48 -2.03 -6.31
C ALA A 222 -30.25 -0.85 -5.35
N SER A 223 -29.79 -1.12 -4.12
CA SER A 223 -29.60 -0.08 -3.11
C SER A 223 -28.32 0.69 -3.34
N VAL A 224 -28.45 2.01 -3.57
CA VAL A 224 -27.30 2.93 -3.69
C VAL A 224 -26.39 2.85 -2.45
N GLY A 225 -26.97 2.71 -1.26
CA GLY A 225 -26.20 2.57 -0.02
C GLY A 225 -25.39 1.28 0.04
N ALA A 226 -25.98 0.16 -0.39
CA ALA A 226 -25.26 -1.11 -0.46
C ALA A 226 -24.14 -1.05 -1.51
N ILE A 227 -24.43 -0.53 -2.71
CA ILE A 227 -23.41 -0.33 -3.75
C ILE A 227 -22.28 0.57 -3.24
N GLY A 228 -22.58 1.64 -2.51
CA GLY A 228 -21.57 2.50 -1.88
C GLY A 228 -20.67 1.76 -0.89
N LEU A 229 -21.24 0.88 -0.06
CA LEU A 229 -20.45 0.01 0.84
C LEU A 229 -19.63 -1.03 0.08
N ALA A 230 -20.14 -1.54 -1.04
CA ALA A 230 -19.37 -2.44 -1.91
C ALA A 230 -18.16 -1.72 -2.52
N PHE A 231 -18.33 -0.49 -3.01
CA PHE A 231 -17.22 0.36 -3.47
C PHE A 231 -16.24 0.67 -2.35
N TYR A 232 -16.70 0.94 -1.13
CA TYR A 232 -15.81 1.18 0.02
C TYR A 232 -14.89 -0.02 0.28
N ASN A 233 -15.45 -1.23 0.31
CA ASN A 233 -14.68 -2.47 0.51
C ASN A 233 -13.80 -2.82 -0.69
N GLY A 234 -14.26 -2.53 -1.91
CA GLY A 234 -13.46 -2.71 -3.13
C GLY A 234 -12.27 -1.76 -3.17
N LEU A 235 -12.49 -0.46 -2.92
CA LEU A 235 -11.43 0.56 -2.90
C LEU A 235 -10.42 0.32 -1.78
N TRP A 236 -10.82 -0.25 -0.64
CA TRP A 236 -9.88 -0.73 0.38
C TRP A 236 -8.85 -1.71 -0.21
N ALA A 237 -9.27 -2.62 -1.09
CA ALA A 237 -8.34 -3.57 -1.70
C ALA A 237 -7.40 -2.94 -2.72
N TYR A 238 -7.79 -1.80 -3.30
CA TYR A 238 -6.95 -1.01 -4.20
C TYR A 238 -6.12 0.05 -3.47
N ASP A 239 -6.26 0.22 -2.15
CA ASP A 239 -5.51 1.22 -1.39
C ASP A 239 -3.99 1.02 -1.54
N GLY A 240 -3.26 2.13 -1.61
CA GLY A 240 -1.81 2.15 -1.83
C GLY A 240 -1.37 2.51 -3.25
N TRP A 241 -2.31 2.87 -4.14
CA TRP A 241 -2.01 3.39 -5.49
C TRP A 241 -1.21 4.71 -5.47
N ASN A 242 -1.33 5.51 -4.42
CA ASN A 242 -0.65 6.81 -4.21
C ASN A 242 0.72 6.68 -3.51
N GLN A 243 1.19 5.47 -3.21
CA GLN A 243 2.36 5.29 -2.33
C GLN A 243 3.67 5.83 -2.92
N LEU A 244 3.82 5.88 -4.25
CA LEU A 244 5.00 6.50 -4.87
C LEU A 244 5.05 8.02 -4.67
N ASN A 245 3.91 8.69 -4.50
CA ASN A 245 3.85 10.13 -4.21
C ASN A 245 4.48 10.48 -2.85
N PHE A 246 4.57 9.53 -1.92
CA PHE A 246 5.25 9.75 -0.63
C PHE A 246 6.79 9.77 -0.77
N ILE A 247 7.33 9.13 -1.81
CA ILE A 247 8.77 8.93 -2.00
C ILE A 247 9.27 9.47 -3.35
N THR A 248 8.57 10.47 -3.90
CA THR A 248 8.91 11.13 -5.17
C THR A 248 10.33 11.70 -5.21
N GLU A 249 10.85 12.22 -4.09
CA GLU A 249 12.24 12.71 -4.01
C GLU A 249 13.28 11.57 -4.08
N GLU A 250 12.90 10.34 -3.73
CA GLU A 250 13.74 9.14 -3.78
C GLU A 250 13.67 8.42 -5.16
N LEU A 251 12.77 8.86 -6.04
CA LEU A 251 12.54 8.26 -7.36
C LEU A 251 13.56 8.78 -8.39
N LYS A 252 14.17 7.86 -9.14
CA LYS A 252 14.99 8.16 -10.31
C LYS A 252 14.07 8.60 -11.45
N ASP A 253 14.37 9.72 -12.09
CA ASP A 253 13.60 10.26 -13.23
C ASP A 253 12.06 10.26 -13.00
N PRO A 254 11.55 11.07 -12.06
CA PRO A 254 10.15 11.01 -11.64
C PRO A 254 9.16 11.35 -12.76
N PHE A 255 9.52 12.23 -13.70
CA PHE A 255 8.69 12.62 -14.85
C PHE A 255 8.33 11.44 -15.75
N ARG A 256 9.19 10.43 -15.82
CA ARG A 256 8.96 9.22 -16.61
C ARG A 256 8.53 8.05 -15.74
N ASN A 257 9.22 7.81 -14.63
CA ASN A 257 9.05 6.57 -13.88
C ASN A 257 7.79 6.55 -13.02
N LEU A 258 7.32 7.70 -12.52
CA LEU A 258 6.07 7.78 -11.76
C LEU A 258 4.85 7.40 -12.62
N PRO A 259 4.58 8.06 -13.76
CA PRO A 259 3.42 7.72 -14.59
C PRO A 259 3.52 6.31 -15.18
N LEU A 260 4.71 5.86 -15.60
CA LEU A 260 4.87 4.49 -16.10
C LEU A 260 4.59 3.43 -15.02
N ALA A 261 5.06 3.65 -13.79
CA ALA A 261 4.80 2.71 -12.70
C ALA A 261 3.30 2.60 -12.39
N ILE A 262 2.55 3.71 -12.48
CA ILE A 262 1.10 3.75 -12.27
C ILE A 262 0.35 3.03 -13.39
N ILE A 263 0.64 3.36 -14.65
CA ILE A 263 -0.03 2.79 -15.84
C ILE A 263 0.22 1.28 -15.97
N ILE A 264 1.36 0.80 -15.50
CA ILE A 264 1.68 -0.64 -15.52
C ILE A 264 1.13 -1.33 -14.25
N GLY A 265 1.38 -0.76 -13.08
CA GLY A 265 1.10 -1.39 -11.79
C GLY A 265 -0.38 -1.55 -11.49
N ILE A 266 -1.18 -0.48 -11.61
CA ILE A 266 -2.59 -0.50 -11.19
C ILE A 266 -3.46 -1.38 -12.10
N PRO A 267 -3.34 -1.31 -13.45
CA PRO A 267 -4.07 -2.23 -14.32
C PRO A 267 -3.67 -3.69 -14.12
N LEU A 268 -2.39 -3.99 -13.87
CA LEU A 268 -1.94 -5.34 -13.52
C LEU A 268 -2.66 -5.86 -12.27
N VAL A 269 -2.72 -5.04 -11.20
CA VAL A 269 -3.45 -5.39 -9.97
C VAL A 269 -4.93 -5.61 -10.26
N THR A 270 -5.54 -4.76 -11.08
CA THR A 270 -6.96 -4.86 -11.47
C THR A 270 -7.26 -6.19 -12.15
N VAL A 271 -6.44 -6.56 -13.14
CA VAL A 271 -6.58 -7.84 -13.85
C VAL A 271 -6.42 -9.01 -12.87
N CYS A 272 -5.40 -8.98 -12.01
CA CYS A 272 -5.20 -10.01 -10.99
C CYS A 272 -6.41 -10.15 -10.06
N TYR A 273 -6.97 -9.03 -9.58
CA TYR A 273 -8.09 -9.05 -8.64
C TYR A 273 -9.37 -9.58 -9.26
N VAL A 274 -9.68 -9.17 -10.48
CA VAL A 274 -10.85 -9.69 -11.22
C VAL A 274 -10.68 -11.20 -11.45
N LEU A 275 -9.51 -11.64 -11.93
CA LEU A 275 -9.25 -13.06 -12.19
C LEU A 275 -9.27 -13.92 -10.92
N VAL A 276 -8.77 -13.42 -9.79
CA VAL A 276 -8.87 -14.12 -8.50
C VAL A 276 -10.32 -14.26 -8.06
N ASN A 277 -11.15 -13.23 -8.21
CA ASN A 277 -12.58 -13.34 -7.88
C ASN A 277 -13.30 -14.31 -8.81
N VAL A 278 -13.01 -14.29 -10.12
CA VAL A 278 -13.53 -15.29 -11.06
C VAL A 278 -13.12 -16.70 -10.62
N ALA A 279 -11.85 -16.92 -10.24
CA ALA A 279 -11.38 -18.20 -9.75
C ALA A 279 -12.15 -18.66 -8.50
N TYR A 280 -12.43 -17.76 -7.54
CA TYR A 280 -13.26 -18.11 -6.38
C TYR A 280 -14.66 -18.59 -6.78
N PHE A 281 -15.30 -17.94 -7.76
CA PHE A 281 -16.63 -18.34 -8.23
C PHE A 281 -16.64 -19.63 -9.07
N THR A 282 -15.49 -20.11 -9.58
CA THR A 282 -15.42 -21.45 -10.21
C THR A 282 -15.42 -22.61 -9.21
N VAL A 283 -15.16 -22.31 -7.92
CA VAL A 283 -14.96 -23.32 -6.86
C VAL A 283 -16.01 -23.24 -5.77
N MET A 284 -16.47 -22.04 -5.45
CA MET A 284 -17.38 -21.77 -4.33
C MET A 284 -18.66 -21.11 -4.85
N THR A 285 -19.80 -21.50 -4.28
CA THR A 285 -21.05 -20.78 -4.52
C THR A 285 -21.02 -19.42 -3.80
N PRO A 286 -21.86 -18.45 -4.22
CA PRO A 286 -21.94 -17.16 -3.53
C PRO A 286 -22.23 -17.29 -2.04
N THR A 287 -23.15 -18.19 -1.67
CA THR A 287 -23.50 -18.46 -0.27
C THR A 287 -22.32 -19.01 0.53
N GLU A 288 -21.54 -19.90 -0.08
CA GLU A 288 -20.36 -20.47 0.57
C GLU A 288 -19.27 -19.41 0.80
N LEU A 289 -19.01 -18.56 -0.20
CA LEU A 289 -18.03 -17.49 -0.09
C LEU A 289 -18.40 -16.55 1.07
N LEU A 290 -19.70 -16.27 1.27
CA LEU A 290 -20.18 -15.41 2.35
C LEU A 290 -20.00 -16.03 3.75
N VAL A 291 -20.10 -17.34 3.90
CA VAL A 291 -19.91 -18.00 5.21
C VAL A 291 -18.44 -18.33 5.50
N SER A 292 -17.57 -18.33 4.48
CA SER A 292 -16.15 -18.59 4.68
C SER A 292 -15.50 -17.51 5.57
N PRO A 293 -14.73 -17.90 6.61
CA PRO A 293 -13.92 -16.96 7.39
C PRO A 293 -12.68 -16.51 6.61
N ALA A 294 -12.16 -17.35 5.71
CA ALA A 294 -10.93 -17.13 4.97
C ALA A 294 -11.07 -17.69 3.54
N VAL A 295 -11.58 -16.85 2.63
CA VAL A 295 -11.97 -17.24 1.26
C VAL A 295 -10.84 -17.96 0.51
N ALA A 296 -9.60 -17.48 0.66
CA ALA A 296 -8.46 -18.10 -0.02
C ALA A 296 -8.13 -19.50 0.52
N VAL A 297 -8.27 -19.72 1.83
CA VAL A 297 -8.03 -21.03 2.45
C VAL A 297 -9.08 -22.03 1.96
N THR A 298 -10.35 -21.65 1.93
CA THR A 298 -11.44 -22.48 1.39
C THR A 298 -11.20 -22.85 -0.08
N PHE A 299 -10.71 -21.92 -0.91
CA PHE A 299 -10.28 -22.23 -2.27
C PHE A 299 -9.13 -23.27 -2.28
N GLY A 300 -8.10 -23.06 -1.45
CA GLY A 300 -6.95 -23.95 -1.35
C GLY A 300 -7.32 -25.38 -0.95
N ASP A 301 -8.22 -25.53 0.02
CA ASP A 301 -8.68 -26.84 0.51
C ASP A 301 -9.41 -27.65 -0.57
N ARG A 302 -10.09 -26.98 -1.51
CA ARG A 302 -10.84 -27.63 -2.59
C ARG A 302 -10.00 -27.97 -3.81
N VAL A 303 -9.02 -27.13 -4.13
CA VAL A 303 -8.32 -27.19 -5.42
C VAL A 303 -6.92 -27.76 -5.30
N LEU A 304 -6.22 -27.44 -4.22
CA LEU A 304 -4.78 -27.70 -4.10
C LEU A 304 -4.46 -28.89 -3.19
N TYR A 305 -5.42 -29.75 -2.87
CA TYR A 305 -5.16 -30.94 -2.05
C TYR A 305 -4.07 -31.83 -2.69
N PRO A 306 -3.01 -32.24 -1.97
CA PRO A 306 -2.75 -32.14 -0.51
C PRO A 306 -1.93 -30.91 -0.06
N LEU A 307 -1.62 -29.98 -0.96
CA LEU A 307 -0.82 -28.77 -0.74
C LEU A 307 -1.64 -27.56 -0.23
N SER A 308 -2.80 -27.77 0.39
CA SER A 308 -3.71 -26.71 0.85
C SER A 308 -3.05 -25.71 1.80
N TRP A 309 -2.09 -26.17 2.60
CA TRP A 309 -1.32 -25.36 3.57
C TRP A 309 -0.49 -24.24 2.92
N ILE A 310 -0.22 -24.33 1.62
CA ILE A 310 0.52 -23.31 0.88
C ILE A 310 -0.26 -21.99 0.83
N VAL A 311 -1.58 -22.04 0.67
CA VAL A 311 -2.41 -20.83 0.53
C VAL A 311 -2.34 -19.92 1.76
N PRO A 312 -2.67 -20.37 2.99
CA PRO A 312 -2.57 -19.50 4.17
C PRO A 312 -1.14 -18.97 4.38
N LEU A 313 -0.11 -19.77 4.11
CA LEU A 313 1.28 -19.32 4.22
C LEU A 313 1.59 -18.12 3.29
N PHE A 314 1.20 -18.20 2.02
CA PHE A 314 1.44 -17.10 1.09
C PHE A 314 0.53 -15.88 1.32
N VAL A 315 -0.69 -16.07 1.85
CA VAL A 315 -1.53 -14.95 2.29
C VAL A 315 -0.89 -14.22 3.47
N VAL A 316 -0.35 -14.96 4.43
CA VAL A 316 0.41 -14.42 5.56
C VAL A 316 1.64 -13.63 5.08
N PHE A 317 2.36 -14.14 4.08
CA PHE A 317 3.45 -13.41 3.43
C PHE A 317 2.97 -12.13 2.73
N SER A 318 1.85 -12.18 2.03
CA SER A 318 1.29 -11.02 1.33
C SER A 318 0.89 -9.90 2.29
N THR A 319 0.15 -10.26 3.35
CA THR A 319 -0.32 -9.32 4.38
C THR A 319 0.85 -8.70 5.15
N PHE A 320 1.84 -9.50 5.54
CA PHE A 320 3.06 -9.00 6.18
C PHE A 320 3.83 -8.03 5.26
N GLY A 321 4.00 -8.37 3.98
CA GLY A 321 4.66 -7.50 3.01
C GLY A 321 3.92 -6.18 2.76
N SER A 322 2.58 -6.19 2.73
CA SER A 322 1.80 -4.95 2.60
C SER A 322 1.93 -4.06 3.85
N ALA A 323 1.90 -4.68 5.04
CA ALA A 323 2.10 -3.99 6.31
C ALA A 323 3.51 -3.36 6.42
N ASN A 324 4.55 -4.08 5.98
CA ASN A 324 5.92 -3.57 5.92
C ASN A 324 6.06 -2.37 4.95
N GLY A 325 5.49 -2.46 3.74
CA GLY A 325 5.48 -1.35 2.78
C GLY A 325 4.74 -0.12 3.31
N SER A 326 3.62 -0.32 4.02
CA SER A 326 2.88 0.76 4.68
C SER A 326 3.73 1.45 5.77
N CYS A 327 4.40 0.68 6.62
CA CYS A 327 5.31 1.19 7.65
C CYS A 327 6.44 2.03 7.05
N PHE A 328 7.05 1.55 5.96
CA PHE A 328 8.10 2.27 5.25
C PHE A 328 7.66 3.68 4.81
N THR A 329 6.47 3.80 4.21
CA THR A 329 5.98 5.11 3.74
C THR A 329 5.53 6.06 4.86
N ALA A 330 5.07 5.53 5.99
CA ALA A 330 4.47 6.32 7.07
C ALA A 330 5.44 7.37 7.66
N GLY A 331 6.73 7.03 7.80
CA GLY A 331 7.73 7.94 8.35
C GLY A 331 7.98 9.21 7.53
N ARG A 332 7.74 9.16 6.20
CA ARG A 332 8.00 10.32 5.31
C ARG A 332 7.03 11.46 5.57
N LEU A 333 5.76 11.16 5.78
CA LEU A 333 4.76 12.19 6.09
C LEU A 333 5.06 12.88 7.42
N ALA A 334 5.40 12.11 8.46
CA ALA A 334 5.78 12.65 9.75
C ALA A 334 7.04 13.55 9.65
N TYR A 335 8.04 13.12 8.90
CA TYR A 335 9.26 13.90 8.66
C TYR A 335 8.99 15.23 7.94
N VAL A 336 8.22 15.22 6.85
CA VAL A 336 7.94 16.43 6.05
C VAL A 336 7.03 17.40 6.80
N SER A 337 5.99 16.91 7.47
CA SER A 337 5.11 17.76 8.30
C SER A 337 5.86 18.35 9.51
N GLY A 338 6.78 17.60 10.10
CA GLY A 338 7.65 18.10 11.18
C GLY A 338 8.55 19.24 10.73
N ARG A 339 9.14 19.16 9.52
CA ARG A 339 9.98 20.24 8.97
C ARG A 339 9.25 21.57 8.83
N GLU A 340 7.99 21.53 8.44
CA GLU A 340 7.11 22.71 8.30
C GLU A 340 6.51 23.19 9.63
N GLY A 341 6.84 22.56 10.77
CA GLY A 341 6.32 22.93 12.08
C GLY A 341 4.88 22.48 12.37
N HIS A 342 4.34 21.58 11.54
CA HIS A 342 2.98 21.04 11.67
C HIS A 342 2.91 19.72 12.44
N MET A 343 4.06 19.15 12.82
CA MET A 343 4.17 17.93 13.62
C MET A 343 5.28 18.08 14.66
N VAL A 344 5.17 17.34 15.76
CA VAL A 344 6.17 17.39 16.83
C VAL A 344 7.50 16.84 16.33
N LYS A 345 8.57 17.63 16.47
CA LYS A 345 9.95 17.21 16.23
C LYS A 345 10.46 16.52 17.50
N ILE A 346 10.18 15.23 17.66
CA ILE A 346 10.74 14.39 18.74
C ILE A 346 11.83 13.51 18.15
#